data_AF-A0A945UVR2-F1
#
_entry.id   AF-A0A945UVR2-F1
#
_cell.length_a   1.000
_cell.length_b   1.000
_cell.length_c   1.000
_cell.angle_alpha   90.00
_cell.angle_beta   90.00
_cell.angle_gamma   90.00
#
_symmetry.space_group_name_H-M   'P 1'
#
loop_
_entity.id
_entity.type
_entity.pdbx_description
1 polymer ?
#
loop_
_entity_poly.entity_id
_entity_poly.type
_entity_poly.pdbx_seq_one_letter_code
_entity_poly.pdbx_strand_id
1 'polypeptide(L)'
;MRLINSPLLLRVLLALGMTSWVGAQNVGMAELELVGSELVEGPLTEIFAQHTAEFGIKLDATFRGSYSGILALKSDVADIAFLVENPLGDDLPDSWVSLPLGHLAAFVIAPRELTLDQLTFEDLTQIFGADSAVATTSWGDFGADGRWASVPISAHITTPAEGIAYEIFRHRVLPSPRLKVSVREFDSLESTREALQADEVGIAVVPWWEESDEHFKALLIGSAGGEVAFGPT
;
A
#
# COMPACT_ATOMS: atom_id res chain seq x y z
N MET A 1 2.41 -1.56 -8.55
CA MET A 1 3.82 -1.59 -8.98
C MET A 1 3.87 -2.20 -10.37
N ARG A 2 4.45 -1.59 -11.42
CA ARG A 2 4.31 -2.07 -12.81
C ARG A 2 5.56 -1.92 -13.68
N LEU A 3 5.92 -2.95 -14.47
CA LEU A 3 7.01 -2.94 -15.46
C LEU A 3 6.46 -2.58 -16.85
N ILE A 4 7.17 -1.76 -17.63
CA ILE A 4 6.62 -1.01 -18.78
C ILE A 4 7.44 -1.32 -20.05
N ASN A 5 6.75 -1.48 -21.19
CA ASN A 5 7.29 -1.95 -22.46
C ASN A 5 7.29 -0.83 -23.51
N SER A 6 8.46 -0.20 -23.73
CA SER A 6 8.78 0.73 -24.83
C SER A 6 8.99 -0.04 -26.15
N PRO A 7 8.99 0.57 -27.36
CA PRO A 7 9.56 -0.05 -28.56
C PRO A 7 11.01 -0.56 -28.36
N LEU A 8 11.71 -0.13 -27.31
CA LEU A 8 12.95 -0.73 -26.80
C LEU A 8 12.75 -2.07 -26.08
N LEU A 9 11.62 -2.37 -25.45
CA LEU A 9 11.37 -3.71 -24.91
C LEU A 9 11.10 -4.73 -26.01
N LEU A 10 10.67 -4.35 -27.23
CA LEU A 10 10.73 -5.28 -28.35
C LEU A 10 12.20 -5.66 -28.61
N ARG A 11 13.15 -4.72 -28.45
CA ARG A 11 14.59 -5.01 -28.53
C ARG A 11 15.11 -5.81 -27.32
N VAL A 12 14.61 -5.56 -26.12
CA VAL A 12 14.98 -6.30 -24.89
C VAL A 12 14.35 -7.70 -24.86
N LEU A 13 13.12 -7.89 -25.33
CA LEU A 13 12.47 -9.19 -25.52
C LEU A 13 13.09 -9.96 -26.70
N LEU A 14 13.55 -9.28 -27.76
CA LEU A 14 14.38 -9.90 -28.80
C LEU A 14 15.75 -10.32 -28.24
N ALA A 15 16.34 -9.54 -27.31
CA ALA A 15 17.59 -9.89 -26.64
C ALA A 15 17.41 -11.02 -25.59
N LEU A 16 16.28 -11.06 -24.88
CA LEU A 16 15.91 -12.10 -23.89
C LEU A 16 15.37 -13.38 -24.54
N GLY A 17 14.77 -13.28 -25.73
CA GLY A 17 14.11 -14.40 -26.44
C GLY A 17 14.92 -15.02 -27.58
N MET A 18 16.04 -14.42 -28.00
CA MET A 18 16.91 -14.97 -29.06
C MET A 18 18.33 -15.25 -28.56
N THR A 19 18.48 -16.18 -27.62
CA THR A 19 19.79 -16.80 -27.32
C THR A 19 19.82 -18.26 -27.78
N SER A 20 19.45 -18.48 -29.04
CA SER A 20 20.05 -19.57 -29.82
C SER A 20 20.54 -18.99 -31.13
N TRP A 21 21.86 -18.79 -31.18
CA TRP A 21 22.66 -18.45 -32.36
C TRP A 21 22.41 -17.07 -32.98
N VAL A 22 23.34 -16.13 -32.78
CA VAL A 22 24.19 -15.53 -33.83
C VAL A 22 25.35 -14.80 -33.13
N GLY A 23 26.50 -14.77 -33.79
CA GLY A 23 27.82 -14.48 -33.24
C GLY A 23 27.97 -13.17 -32.47
N ALA A 24 28.97 -13.20 -31.58
CA ALA A 24 29.54 -12.06 -30.88
C ALA A 24 29.85 -10.90 -31.84
N GLN A 25 28.95 -9.92 -31.88
CA GLN A 25 29.27 -8.55 -32.26
C GLN A 25 29.04 -7.70 -31.01
N ASN A 26 29.94 -6.75 -30.76
CA ASN A 26 29.90 -5.84 -29.61
C ASN A 26 28.53 -5.17 -29.48
N VAL A 27 27.64 -5.75 -28.68
CA VAL A 27 26.40 -5.11 -28.25
C VAL A 27 26.84 -4.09 -27.21
N GLY A 28 26.80 -2.80 -27.54
CA GLY A 28 26.99 -1.75 -26.55
C GLY A 28 25.98 -1.97 -25.42
N MET A 29 26.43 -1.81 -24.16
CA MET A 29 25.52 -1.90 -23.02
C MET A 29 24.33 -0.98 -23.26
N ALA A 30 23.12 -1.54 -23.24
CA ALA A 30 21.92 -0.72 -23.25
C ALA A 30 21.84 -0.02 -21.89
N GLU A 31 21.64 1.31 -21.89
CA GLU A 31 21.36 2.08 -20.68
C GLU A 31 19.84 2.25 -20.57
N LEU A 32 19.30 1.98 -19.39
CA LEU A 32 17.89 2.21 -19.07
C LEU A 32 17.79 3.17 -17.88
N GLU A 33 16.92 4.16 -18.01
CA GLU A 33 16.58 5.08 -16.93
C GLU A 33 15.30 4.60 -16.24
N LEU A 34 15.44 4.21 -14.98
CA LEU A 34 14.36 3.77 -14.11
C LEU A 34 14.04 4.88 -13.10
N VAL A 35 12.77 5.22 -12.99
CA VAL A 35 12.28 6.15 -11.96
C VAL A 35 11.22 5.50 -11.08
N GLY A 36 10.86 6.11 -9.96
CA GLY A 36 9.72 5.60 -9.20
C GLY A 36 9.48 6.20 -7.83
N SER A 37 8.57 5.57 -7.11
CA SER A 37 8.26 5.89 -5.72
C SER A 37 9.33 5.39 -4.75
N GLU A 38 9.76 6.21 -3.79
CA GLU A 38 10.70 5.78 -2.74
C GLU A 38 10.13 4.61 -1.91
N LEU A 39 8.80 4.42 -1.94
CA LEU A 39 8.09 3.36 -1.21
C LEU A 39 8.48 1.95 -1.63
N VAL A 40 9.13 1.81 -2.79
CA VAL A 40 9.59 0.52 -3.31
C VAL A 40 11.11 0.50 -3.54
N GLU A 41 11.81 1.54 -3.08
CA GLU A 41 13.26 1.65 -3.16
C GLU A 41 13.95 0.62 -2.26
N GLY A 42 15.04 0.01 -2.74
CA GLY A 42 15.80 -1.02 -2.02
C GLY A 42 15.60 -2.41 -2.63
N PRO A 43 14.61 -3.22 -2.19
CA PRO A 43 14.41 -4.58 -2.69
C PRO A 43 14.31 -4.66 -4.21
N LEU A 44 13.66 -3.68 -4.85
CA LEU A 44 13.58 -3.61 -6.31
C LEU A 44 14.91 -3.29 -6.96
N THR A 45 15.63 -2.29 -6.45
CA THR A 45 16.90 -1.87 -7.03
C THR A 45 17.92 -3.02 -7.02
N GLU A 46 17.94 -3.80 -5.95
CA GLU A 46 18.80 -4.99 -5.83
C GLU A 46 18.41 -6.10 -6.82
N ILE A 47 17.12 -6.46 -6.88
CA ILE A 47 16.61 -7.49 -7.81
C ILE A 47 16.92 -7.10 -9.25
N PHE A 48 16.67 -5.84 -9.60
CA PHE A 48 16.89 -5.33 -10.95
C PHE A 48 18.36 -5.25 -11.30
N ALA A 49 19.21 -4.71 -10.42
CA ALA A 49 20.64 -4.64 -10.68
C ALA A 49 21.26 -6.03 -10.89
N GLN A 50 20.81 -7.04 -10.14
CA GLN A 50 21.24 -8.43 -10.34
C GLN A 50 20.82 -8.96 -11.71
N HIS A 51 19.55 -8.79 -12.09
CA HIS A 51 19.05 -9.29 -13.37
C HIS A 51 19.61 -8.53 -14.58
N THR A 52 19.69 -7.19 -14.54
CA THR A 52 20.12 -6.40 -15.70
C THR A 52 21.60 -6.61 -16.03
N ALA A 53 22.42 -6.87 -15.01
CA ALA A 53 23.84 -7.20 -15.20
C ALA A 53 24.02 -8.50 -16.01
N GLU A 54 23.18 -9.51 -15.77
CA GLU A 54 23.20 -10.79 -16.51
C GLU A 54 22.88 -10.62 -18.01
N PHE A 55 22.14 -9.56 -18.37
CA PHE A 55 21.76 -9.26 -19.75
C PHE A 55 22.60 -8.14 -20.40
N GLY A 56 23.65 -7.65 -19.73
CA GLY A 56 24.49 -6.57 -20.25
C GLY A 56 23.74 -5.23 -20.36
N ILE A 57 22.79 -4.98 -19.46
CA ILE A 57 22.02 -3.75 -19.36
C ILE A 57 22.53 -2.96 -18.16
N LYS A 58 22.89 -1.70 -18.37
CA LYS A 58 23.19 -0.76 -17.28
C LYS A 58 21.90 -0.06 -16.88
N LEU A 59 21.56 -0.15 -15.60
CA LEU A 59 20.39 0.49 -15.03
C LEU A 59 20.83 1.71 -14.23
N ASP A 60 20.29 2.88 -14.56
CA ASP A 60 20.32 4.04 -13.67
C ASP A 60 18.93 4.17 -13.03
N ALA A 61 18.88 4.36 -11.71
CA ALA A 61 17.65 4.26 -10.94
C ALA A 61 17.50 5.44 -9.98
N THR A 62 16.45 6.23 -10.17
CA THR A 62 16.15 7.41 -9.35
C THR A 62 14.73 7.36 -8.78
N PHE A 63 14.58 7.21 -7.47
CA PHE A 63 13.29 7.20 -6.80
C PHE A 63 12.99 8.57 -6.16
N ARG A 64 11.90 9.21 -6.59
CA ARG A 64 11.47 10.58 -6.18
C ARG A 64 9.94 10.74 -6.11
N GLY A 65 9.23 9.63 -5.93
CA GLY A 65 7.76 9.59 -5.91
C GLY A 65 7.12 9.21 -7.24
N SER A 66 5.92 8.61 -7.17
CA SER A 66 5.13 8.19 -8.34
C SER A 66 4.86 9.34 -9.31
N TYR A 67 4.47 10.52 -8.80
CA TYR A 67 4.12 11.66 -9.63
C TYR A 67 5.32 12.17 -10.45
N SER A 68 6.48 12.32 -9.82
CA SER A 68 7.74 12.65 -10.49
C SER A 68 8.08 11.62 -11.57
N GLY A 69 7.85 10.34 -11.29
CA GLY A 69 8.05 9.26 -12.27
C GLY A 69 7.12 9.37 -13.48
N ILE A 70 5.84 9.69 -13.27
CA ILE A 70 4.89 9.94 -14.36
C ILE A 70 5.34 11.12 -15.22
N LEU A 71 5.80 12.22 -14.61
CA LEU A 71 6.30 13.38 -15.35
C LEU A 71 7.55 13.05 -16.18
N ALA A 72 8.45 12.22 -15.65
CA ALA A 72 9.64 11.78 -16.36
C ALA A 72 9.30 10.90 -17.57
N LEU A 73 8.35 9.96 -17.42
CA LEU A 73 7.82 9.17 -18.53
C LEU A 73 7.14 10.06 -19.59
N LYS A 74 6.32 11.04 -19.18
CA LYS A 74 5.66 11.98 -20.12
C LYS A 74 6.65 12.83 -20.91
N SER A 75 7.84 13.05 -20.35
CA SER A 75 8.87 13.89 -20.96
C SER A 75 9.94 13.10 -21.72
N ASP A 76 9.78 11.77 -21.85
CA ASP A 76 10.74 10.87 -22.51
C ASP A 76 12.14 10.90 -21.84
N VAL A 77 12.18 11.20 -20.54
CA VAL A 77 13.42 11.26 -19.73
C VAL A 77 13.67 9.94 -19.01
N ALA A 78 12.63 9.13 -18.80
CA ALA A 78 12.74 7.81 -18.19
C ALA A 78 12.14 6.74 -19.13
N ASP A 79 12.69 5.53 -19.09
CA ASP A 79 12.19 4.39 -19.85
C ASP A 79 11.13 3.60 -19.08
N ILE A 80 11.27 3.52 -17.75
CA ILE A 80 10.44 2.70 -16.87
C ILE A 80 10.13 3.50 -15.60
N ALA A 81 8.89 3.40 -15.08
CA ALA A 81 8.55 3.94 -13.77
C ALA A 81 7.89 2.92 -12.85
N PHE A 82 8.37 2.84 -11.61
CA PHE A 82 7.67 2.15 -10.52
C PHE A 82 6.70 3.08 -9.81
N LEU A 83 5.41 2.86 -10.07
CA LEU A 83 4.34 3.68 -9.53
C LEU A 83 3.55 2.93 -8.45
N VAL A 84 3.28 3.64 -7.36
CA VAL A 84 2.14 3.39 -6.47
C VAL A 84 1.01 4.25 -7.01
N GLU A 85 0.02 3.60 -7.61
CA GLU A 85 -1.16 4.25 -8.20
C GLU A 85 -2.41 3.91 -7.40
N ASN A 86 -3.30 4.90 -7.29
CA ASN A 86 -4.68 4.64 -6.97
C ASN A 86 -5.35 4.10 -8.24
N PRO A 87 -5.96 2.90 -8.24
CA PRO A 87 -6.65 2.35 -9.41
C PRO A 87 -7.84 3.20 -9.88
N LEU A 88 -8.30 4.17 -9.07
CA LEU A 88 -9.33 5.15 -9.39
C LEU A 88 -8.75 6.53 -9.80
N GLY A 89 -7.43 6.65 -9.95
CA GLY A 89 -6.73 7.88 -10.30
C GLY A 89 -6.79 8.21 -11.80
N ASP A 90 -6.07 9.27 -12.19
CA ASP A 90 -6.02 9.76 -13.57
C ASP A 90 -5.61 8.68 -14.58
N ASP A 91 -6.26 8.67 -15.74
CA ASP A 91 -5.92 7.77 -16.83
C ASP A 91 -4.49 8.05 -17.34
N LEU A 92 -3.65 7.02 -17.30
CA LEU A 92 -2.36 7.04 -17.99
C LEU A 92 -2.59 6.98 -19.51
N PRO A 93 -1.68 7.56 -20.33
CA PRO A 93 -1.80 7.48 -21.78
C PRO A 93 -1.93 6.03 -22.29
N ASP A 94 -2.90 5.75 -23.17
CA ASP A 94 -3.14 4.42 -23.77
C ASP A 94 -1.92 3.83 -24.49
N SER A 95 -0.98 4.68 -24.92
CA SER A 95 0.28 4.28 -25.53
C SER A 95 1.24 3.59 -24.56
N TRP A 96 1.01 3.67 -23.26
CA TRP A 96 1.88 3.09 -22.24
C TRP A 96 1.41 1.68 -21.86
N VAL A 97 2.39 0.79 -21.65
CA VAL A 97 2.11 -0.56 -21.16
C VAL A 97 2.23 -0.57 -19.65
N SER A 98 1.24 -1.15 -18.96
CA SER A 98 1.14 -1.10 -17.50
C SER A 98 0.87 -2.51 -16.96
N LEU A 99 1.86 -3.12 -16.25
CA LEU A 99 1.80 -4.49 -15.70
C LEU A 99 1.69 -4.60 -14.16
N PRO A 100 0.58 -5.00 -13.52
CA PRO A 100 0.47 -5.08 -12.04
C PRO A 100 1.46 -6.09 -11.43
N LEU A 101 2.24 -5.65 -10.45
CA LEU A 101 3.24 -6.43 -9.70
C LEU A 101 2.84 -6.64 -8.24
N GLY A 102 1.87 -5.87 -7.72
CA GLY A 102 1.43 -6.00 -6.34
C GLY A 102 0.44 -4.92 -5.91
N HIS A 103 -0.21 -5.18 -4.79
CA HIS A 103 -1.15 -4.30 -4.11
C HIS A 103 -0.59 -3.90 -2.76
N LEU A 104 -0.85 -2.65 -2.37
CA LEU A 104 -0.57 -2.14 -1.03
C LEU A 104 -1.90 -1.83 -0.39
N ALA A 105 -2.12 -2.31 0.82
CA ALA A 105 -3.37 -2.15 1.55
C ALA A 105 -3.09 -1.73 2.99
N ALA A 106 -4.08 -1.05 3.57
CA ALA A 106 -4.17 -0.84 5.00
C ALA A 106 -5.36 -1.66 5.49
N PHE A 107 -5.14 -2.53 6.46
CA PHE A 107 -6.17 -3.35 7.06
C PHE A 107 -6.59 -2.72 8.38
N VAL A 108 -7.89 -2.69 8.64
CA VAL A 108 -8.42 -2.35 9.95
C VAL A 108 -8.79 -3.65 10.64
N ILE A 109 -8.10 -3.98 11.73
CA ILE A 109 -8.33 -5.20 12.50
C ILE A 109 -8.93 -4.91 13.86
N ALA A 110 -9.79 -5.81 14.32
CA ALA A 110 -10.47 -5.75 15.61
C ALA A 110 -10.60 -7.17 16.21
N PRO A 111 -10.92 -7.30 17.51
CA PRO A 111 -11.16 -8.59 18.16
C PRO A 111 -12.10 -9.46 17.33
N ARG A 112 -11.75 -10.73 17.14
CA ARG A 112 -12.53 -11.66 16.32
C ARG A 112 -13.94 -11.86 16.85
N GLU A 113 -14.13 -11.77 18.16
CA GLU A 113 -15.44 -11.90 18.83
C GLU A 113 -16.31 -10.62 18.76
N LEU A 114 -15.80 -9.51 18.19
CA LEU A 114 -16.59 -8.30 17.96
C LEU A 114 -17.76 -8.64 17.02
N THR A 115 -18.97 -8.21 17.33
CA THR A 115 -20.16 -8.51 16.51
C THR A 115 -20.30 -7.62 15.29
N LEU A 116 -19.58 -6.50 15.27
CA LEU A 116 -19.52 -5.57 14.15
C LEU A 116 -18.54 -6.10 13.08
N ASP A 117 -18.96 -6.12 11.82
CA ASP A 117 -18.15 -6.58 10.67
C ASP A 117 -17.70 -5.45 9.74
N GLN A 118 -18.27 -4.25 9.89
CA GLN A 118 -18.05 -3.13 8.99
C GLN A 118 -17.95 -1.82 9.75
N LEU A 119 -17.08 -0.93 9.26
CA LEU A 119 -17.03 0.48 9.61
C LEU A 119 -17.03 1.34 8.34
N THR A 120 -17.37 2.62 8.49
CA THR A 120 -17.25 3.63 7.44
C THR A 120 -16.03 4.53 7.64
N PHE A 121 -15.66 5.31 6.62
CA PHE A 121 -14.65 6.36 6.78
C PHE A 121 -15.03 7.40 7.85
N GLU A 122 -16.32 7.69 8.00
CA GLU A 122 -16.80 8.57 9.07
C GLU A 122 -16.54 7.95 10.45
N ASP A 123 -16.81 6.65 10.61
CA ASP A 123 -16.56 5.94 11.87
C ASP A 123 -15.06 5.90 12.21
N LEU A 124 -14.23 5.59 11.22
CA LEU A 124 -12.77 5.58 11.39
C LEU A 124 -12.23 6.99 11.69
N THR A 125 -12.83 8.04 11.12
CA THR A 125 -12.50 9.42 11.47
C THR A 125 -12.88 9.72 12.92
N GLN A 126 -14.03 9.24 13.38
CA GLN A 126 -14.43 9.39 14.77
C GLN A 126 -13.51 8.66 15.74
N ILE A 127 -12.99 7.48 15.37
CA ILE A 127 -12.09 6.68 16.21
C ILE A 127 -10.66 7.27 16.21
N PHE A 128 -10.11 7.53 15.04
CA PHE A 128 -8.68 7.85 14.87
C PHE A 128 -8.37 9.33 14.63
N GLY A 129 -9.29 10.11 14.07
CA GLY A 129 -9.03 11.47 13.57
C GLY A 129 -9.01 12.55 14.65
N ALA A 130 -7.99 13.41 14.62
CA ALA A 130 -7.78 14.49 15.59
C ALA A 130 -8.93 15.53 15.61
N ASP A 131 -9.57 15.74 14.46
CA ASP A 131 -10.57 16.78 14.25
C ASP A 131 -12.01 16.31 14.55
N SER A 132 -12.18 15.09 15.06
CA SER A 132 -13.51 14.60 15.48
C SER A 132 -13.98 15.35 16.74
N ALA A 133 -15.12 16.04 16.61
CA ALA A 133 -15.80 16.70 17.72
C ALA A 133 -16.52 15.72 18.68
N VAL A 134 -16.70 14.47 18.24
CA VAL A 134 -17.36 13.42 19.02
C VAL A 134 -16.31 12.70 19.85
N ALA A 135 -16.47 12.78 21.17
CA ALA A 135 -15.77 11.91 22.10
C ALA A 135 -16.44 10.54 22.04
N THR A 136 -16.28 9.83 20.92
CA THR A 136 -16.81 8.47 20.82
C THR A 136 -16.04 7.59 21.78
N THR A 137 -16.76 6.85 22.61
CA THR A 137 -16.14 6.15 23.74
C THR A 137 -16.24 4.65 23.62
N SER A 138 -17.22 4.10 22.90
CA SER A 138 -17.52 2.65 22.95
C SER A 138 -17.90 2.03 21.60
N TRP A 139 -17.78 0.71 21.51
CA TRP A 139 -18.18 -0.06 20.32
C TRP A 139 -19.69 0.01 20.03
N GLY A 140 -20.53 0.23 21.05
CA GLY A 140 -21.98 0.37 20.87
C GLY A 140 -22.38 1.63 20.10
N ASP A 141 -21.56 2.68 20.14
CA ASP A 141 -21.77 3.91 19.36
C ASP A 141 -21.72 3.63 17.84
N PHE A 142 -21.10 2.51 17.45
CA PHE A 142 -20.96 2.04 16.05
C PHE A 142 -21.86 0.84 15.73
N GLY A 143 -22.80 0.51 16.61
CA GLY A 143 -23.76 -0.57 16.39
C GLY A 143 -23.30 -1.96 16.83
N ALA A 144 -22.18 -2.09 17.56
CA ALA A 144 -21.87 -3.34 18.22
C ALA A 144 -22.88 -3.62 19.35
N ASP A 145 -23.26 -4.88 19.53
CA ASP A 145 -24.28 -5.31 20.46
C ASP A 145 -23.74 -6.21 21.58
N GLY A 146 -24.64 -6.68 22.44
CA GLY A 146 -24.30 -7.57 23.55
C GLY A 146 -23.25 -6.99 24.49
N ARG A 147 -22.21 -7.78 24.77
CA ARG A 147 -21.14 -7.35 25.70
C ARG A 147 -20.33 -6.17 25.17
N TRP A 148 -20.28 -5.98 23.85
CA TRP A 148 -19.47 -4.93 23.22
C TRP A 148 -20.12 -3.54 23.29
N ALA A 149 -21.44 -3.47 23.47
CA ALA A 149 -22.18 -2.21 23.43
C ALA A 149 -21.66 -1.14 24.41
N SER A 150 -21.09 -1.53 25.55
CA SER A 150 -20.52 -0.61 26.55
C SER A 150 -19.00 -0.65 26.64
N VAL A 151 -18.33 -1.41 25.77
CA VAL A 151 -16.88 -1.61 25.84
C VAL A 151 -16.18 -0.44 25.16
N PRO A 152 -15.20 0.20 25.82
CA PRO A 152 -14.51 1.33 25.23
C PRO A 152 -13.61 0.94 24.07
N ILE A 153 -13.32 1.90 23.18
CA ILE A 153 -12.42 1.66 22.04
C ILE A 153 -11.02 2.19 22.35
N SER A 154 -10.01 1.37 22.09
CA SER A 154 -8.60 1.75 22.15
C SER A 154 -8.00 1.68 20.75
N ALA A 155 -7.48 2.81 20.23
CA ALA A 155 -7.04 2.93 18.85
C ALA A 155 -5.51 2.80 18.72
N HIS A 156 -5.07 1.88 17.87
CA HIS A 156 -3.66 1.54 17.66
C HIS A 156 -3.31 1.68 16.17
N ILE A 157 -2.07 1.98 15.83
CA ILE A 157 -1.62 2.02 14.43
C ILE A 157 -0.14 1.67 14.30
N THR A 158 0.19 0.91 13.27
CA THR A 158 1.58 0.64 12.91
C THR A 158 2.17 1.86 12.18
N THR A 159 3.35 2.33 12.59
CA THR A 159 4.01 3.52 12.03
C THR A 159 4.54 3.27 10.61
N PRO A 160 4.98 4.32 9.89
CA PRO A 160 5.56 4.18 8.54
C PRO A 160 6.79 3.28 8.44
N ALA A 161 7.37 2.84 9.56
CA ALA A 161 8.49 1.90 9.57
C ALA A 161 8.12 0.55 8.91
N GLU A 162 6.84 0.16 8.91
CA GLU A 162 6.32 -1.07 8.29
C GLU A 162 5.58 -0.81 6.97
N GLY A 163 6.00 0.23 6.26
CA GLY A 163 5.46 0.57 4.95
C GLY A 163 4.30 1.56 5.01
N ILE A 164 3.41 1.49 4.03
CA ILE A 164 2.61 2.67 3.64
C ILE A 164 1.18 2.67 4.17
N ALA A 165 0.79 1.64 4.93
CA ALA A 165 -0.56 1.52 5.46
C ALA A 165 -0.95 2.71 6.35
N TYR A 166 0.01 3.21 7.13
CA TYR A 166 -0.12 4.42 7.92
C TYR A 166 -0.53 5.63 7.07
N GLU A 167 0.21 5.87 5.98
CA GLU A 167 -0.02 7.01 5.09
C GLU A 167 -1.28 6.83 4.24
N ILE A 168 -1.55 5.61 3.74
CA ILE A 168 -2.82 5.28 3.07
C ILE A 168 -3.98 5.64 3.99
N PHE A 169 -3.96 5.18 5.24
CA PHE A 169 -5.05 5.44 6.18
C PHE A 169 -5.22 6.94 6.46
N ARG A 170 -4.13 7.63 6.86
CA ARG A 170 -4.18 9.06 7.21
C ARG A 170 -4.65 9.94 6.05
N HIS A 171 -4.24 9.64 4.82
CA HIS A 171 -4.55 10.48 3.66
C HIS A 171 -5.82 10.08 2.92
N ARG A 172 -6.27 8.81 3.02
CA ARG A 172 -7.46 8.33 2.29
C ARG A 172 -8.72 8.33 3.15
N VAL A 173 -8.59 8.01 4.44
CA VAL A 173 -9.71 7.80 5.35
C VAL A 173 -10.03 9.07 6.13
N LEU A 174 -9.00 9.76 6.63
CA LEU A 174 -9.21 10.93 7.47
C LEU A 174 -9.39 12.21 6.63
N PRO A 175 -10.35 13.09 6.96
CA PRO A 175 -10.51 14.39 6.32
C PRO A 175 -9.28 15.30 6.46
N SER A 176 -8.53 15.10 7.54
CA SER A 176 -7.28 15.77 7.87
C SER A 176 -6.33 14.67 8.31
N PRO A 177 -5.10 14.61 7.80
CA PRO A 177 -4.19 13.49 8.03
C PRO A 177 -3.56 13.58 9.43
N ARG A 178 -4.32 13.88 10.47
CA ARG A 178 -3.85 13.98 11.86
C ARG A 178 -4.59 12.97 12.73
N LEU A 179 -3.83 12.20 13.48
CA LEU A 179 -4.36 11.26 14.45
C LEU A 179 -4.66 11.95 15.78
N LYS A 180 -5.65 11.44 16.53
CA LYS A 180 -5.86 11.85 17.92
C LYS A 180 -4.63 11.51 18.75
N VAL A 181 -4.37 12.30 19.78
CA VAL A 181 -3.30 12.06 20.76
C VAL A 181 -3.48 10.72 21.51
N SER A 182 -4.71 10.20 21.57
CA SER A 182 -5.02 8.91 22.19
C SER A 182 -4.68 7.70 21.30
N VAL A 183 -4.37 7.90 20.02
CA VAL A 183 -3.96 6.81 19.13
C VAL A 183 -2.55 6.36 19.51
N ARG A 184 -2.39 5.07 19.80
CA ARG A 184 -1.10 4.47 20.14
C ARG A 184 -0.38 4.04 18.88
N GLU A 185 0.84 4.55 18.70
CA GLU A 185 1.68 4.26 17.54
C GLU A 185 2.73 3.19 17.89
N PHE A 186 2.93 2.22 16.99
CA PHE A 186 3.85 1.09 17.18
C PHE A 186 4.73 0.87 15.96
N ASP A 187 6.02 0.59 16.16
CA ASP A 187 7.00 0.55 15.07
C ASP A 187 7.00 -0.76 14.26
N SER A 188 6.24 -1.77 14.68
CA SER A 188 6.14 -3.03 13.95
C SER A 188 4.74 -3.63 13.97
N LEU A 189 4.42 -4.47 12.98
CA LEU A 189 3.19 -5.26 12.98
C LEU A 189 3.12 -6.14 14.23
N GLU A 190 4.22 -6.78 14.59
CA GLU A 190 4.32 -7.65 15.77
C GLU A 190 4.00 -6.89 17.07
N SER A 191 4.64 -5.74 17.30
CA SER A 191 4.39 -4.93 18.51
C SER A 191 2.97 -4.37 18.56
N THR A 192 2.39 -4.03 17.41
CA THR A 192 0.97 -3.64 17.31
C THR A 192 0.06 -4.80 17.75
N ARG A 193 0.36 -6.03 17.29
CA ARG A 193 -0.43 -7.22 17.62
C ARG A 193 -0.30 -7.62 19.08
N GLU A 194 0.91 -7.61 19.64
CA GLU A 194 1.13 -7.86 21.06
C GLU A 194 0.36 -6.87 21.94
N ALA A 195 0.37 -5.59 21.55
CA ALA A 195 -0.38 -4.55 22.25
C ALA A 195 -1.89 -4.78 22.17
N LEU A 196 -2.42 -5.18 21.01
CA LEU A 196 -3.83 -5.54 20.85
C LEU A 196 -4.21 -6.81 21.62
N GLN A 197 -3.34 -7.80 21.72
CA GLN A 197 -3.63 -9.02 22.50
C GLN A 197 -3.72 -8.71 23.99
N ALA A 198 -2.92 -7.76 24.47
CA ALA A 198 -3.02 -7.24 25.84
C ALA A 198 -4.22 -6.29 26.04
N ASP A 199 -4.83 -5.81 24.96
CA ASP A 199 -5.90 -4.82 24.92
C ASP A 199 -7.09 -5.39 24.14
N GLU A 200 -7.85 -6.29 24.78
CA GLU A 200 -8.97 -7.04 24.19
C GLU A 200 -10.09 -6.15 23.60
N VAL A 201 -10.02 -4.84 23.78
CA VAL A 201 -11.01 -3.86 23.30
C VAL A 201 -10.50 -3.02 22.13
N GLY A 202 -9.26 -3.27 21.70
CA GLY A 202 -8.54 -2.44 20.76
C GLY A 202 -8.96 -2.61 19.29
N ILE A 203 -8.62 -1.62 18.48
CA ILE A 203 -8.71 -1.63 17.02
C ILE A 203 -7.37 -1.14 16.48
N ALA A 204 -6.86 -1.76 15.41
CA ALA A 204 -5.63 -1.32 14.79
C ALA A 204 -5.73 -1.14 13.28
N VAL A 205 -4.93 -0.19 12.78
CA VAL A 205 -4.59 -0.09 11.36
C VAL A 205 -3.21 -0.71 11.15
N VAL A 206 -3.15 -1.73 10.30
CA VAL A 206 -1.94 -2.55 10.07
C VAL A 206 -1.67 -2.73 8.57
N PRO A 207 -0.41 -2.98 8.17
CA PRO A 207 -0.05 -3.20 6.76
C PRO A 207 -0.48 -4.56 6.22
N TRP A 208 -0.72 -5.54 7.10
CA TRP A 208 -1.10 -6.89 6.71
C TRP A 208 -1.93 -7.57 7.78
N TRP A 209 -2.83 -8.45 7.36
CA TRP A 209 -3.60 -9.36 8.20
C TRP A 209 -3.86 -10.67 7.45
N GLU A 210 -3.93 -11.77 8.19
CA GLU A 210 -4.20 -13.10 7.65
C GLU A 210 -5.59 -13.59 8.08
N GLU A 211 -6.35 -14.16 7.16
CA GLU A 211 -7.71 -14.64 7.45
C GLU A 211 -7.76 -15.71 8.56
N SER A 212 -6.71 -16.53 8.64
CA SER A 212 -6.53 -17.58 9.65
C SER A 212 -6.22 -17.08 11.06
N ASP A 213 -6.09 -15.77 11.28
CA ASP A 213 -5.76 -15.19 12.58
C ASP A 213 -6.84 -15.49 13.64
N GLU A 214 -6.53 -16.28 14.66
CA GLU A 214 -7.52 -16.71 15.66
C GLU A 214 -8.01 -15.58 16.61
N HIS A 215 -7.26 -14.48 16.73
CA HIS A 215 -7.54 -13.43 17.73
C HIS A 215 -8.23 -12.22 17.12
N PHE A 216 -7.90 -11.89 15.87
CA PHE A 216 -8.40 -10.70 15.19
C PHE A 216 -9.04 -11.04 13.86
N LYS A 217 -10.01 -10.21 13.48
CA LYS A 217 -10.61 -10.19 12.15
C LYS A 217 -10.37 -8.83 11.49
N ALA A 218 -10.27 -8.78 10.18
CA ALA A 218 -10.35 -7.53 9.44
C ALA A 218 -11.82 -7.06 9.37
N LEU A 219 -12.04 -5.77 9.60
CA LEU A 219 -13.31 -5.11 9.38
C LEU A 219 -13.41 -4.64 7.93
N LEU A 220 -14.59 -4.80 7.33
CA LEU A 220 -14.91 -4.25 6.03
C LEU A 220 -15.01 -2.73 6.12
N ILE A 221 -14.48 -2.01 5.14
CA ILE A 221 -14.52 -0.54 5.16
C ILE A 221 -15.38 0.00 4.00
N GLY A 222 -16.43 0.74 4.36
CA GLY A 222 -17.28 1.48 3.42
C GLY A 222 -16.89 2.96 3.34
N SER A 223 -17.06 3.57 2.16
CA SER A 223 -16.89 5.03 2.00
C SER A 223 -18.01 5.84 2.66
N ALA A 224 -19.22 5.29 2.72
CA ALA A 224 -20.39 5.89 3.38
C ALA A 224 -21.38 4.83 3.88
N GLY A 225 -22.34 5.23 4.73
CA GLY A 225 -23.38 4.35 5.23
C GLY A 225 -24.27 3.79 4.10
N GLY A 226 -24.35 2.46 4.00
CA GLY A 226 -25.18 1.77 3.01
C GLY A 226 -24.51 1.48 1.66
N GLU A 227 -23.26 1.88 1.45
CA GLU A 227 -22.47 1.45 0.29
C GLU A 227 -21.85 0.07 0.52
N VAL A 228 -21.60 -0.67 -0.58
CA VAL A 228 -20.92 -1.97 -0.53
C VAL A 228 -19.51 -1.75 -0.01
N ALA A 229 -19.23 -2.26 1.19
CA ALA A 229 -17.91 -2.18 1.77
C ALA A 229 -16.92 -3.04 0.98
N PHE A 230 -15.71 -2.51 0.78
CA PHE A 230 -14.62 -3.28 0.21
C PHE A 230 -13.89 -3.99 1.34
N GLY A 231 -13.79 -5.32 1.23
CA GLY A 231 -12.96 -6.16 2.08
C GLY A 231 -11.80 -6.76 1.31
N PRO A 232 -10.72 -7.17 1.98
CA PRO A 232 -9.75 -8.06 1.36
C PRO A 232 -10.44 -9.38 1.00
N THR A 233 -10.36 -9.76 -0.28
CA THR A 233 -10.77 -11.07 -0.79
C THR A 233 -9.63 -12.07 -0.68
#